data_AF-A0A962TGK0-F1
#
_entry.id   AF-A0A962TGK0-F1
#
_cell.length_a   1.000
_cell.length_b   1.000
_cell.length_c   1.000
_cell.angle_alpha   90.00
_cell.angle_beta   90.00
_cell.angle_gamma   90.00
#
_symmetry.space_group_name_H-M   'P 1'
#
loop_
_entity.id
_entity.type
_entity.pdbx_description
1 polymer ?
#
loop_
_entity_poly.entity_id
_entity_poly.type
_entity_poly.pdbx_seq_one_letter_code
_entity_poly.pdbx_strand_id
1 'polypeptide(L)' 'MRIIIVSGLSGSGKTIALQTLEDQDCYCVDNLPFKLIRP' A
#
# COMPACT_ATOMS: atom_id res chain seq x y z
N MET A 1 14.43 5.64 3.93
CA MET A 1 13.25 4.75 3.99
C MET A 1 12.08 5.52 3.39
N ARG A 2 11.28 4.92 2.49
CA ARG A 2 10.15 5.59 1.82
C ARG A 2 8.86 4.85 2.17
N ILE A 3 7.83 5.59 2.58
CA ILE A 3 6.48 5.06 2.81
C ILE A 3 5.60 5.47 1.62
N ILE A 4 4.84 4.52 1.07
CA ILE A 4 3.88 4.74 -0.02
C ILE A 4 2.49 4.41 0.51
N ILE A 5 1.55 5.34 0.38
CA ILE A 5 0.14 5.13 0.75
C ILE A 5 -0.67 4.96 -0.54
N VAL A 6 -1.22 3.77 -0.74
CA VAL A 6 -2.12 3.47 -1.86
C VAL A 6 -3.56 3.69 -1.39
N SER A 7 -4.27 4.61 -2.04
CA SER A 7 -5.67 4.97 -1.72
C SER A 7 -6.50 5.11 -2.99
N GLY A 8 -7.83 5.06 -2.86
CA GLY A 8 -8.78 5.13 -3.97
C GLY A 8 -10.12 4.46 -3.65
N LEU A 9 -11.13 4.69 -4.48
CA LEU A 9 -12.46 4.09 -4.35
C LEU A 9 -12.44 2.55 -4.52
N SER A 10 -13.51 1.86 -4.12
CA SER A 10 -13.65 0.43 -4.41
C SER A 10 -13.63 0.20 -5.93
N GLY A 11 -12.87 -0.80 -6.39
CA GLY A 11 -12.67 -1.06 -7.82
C GLY A 11 -11.62 -0.18 -8.52
N SER A 12 -10.97 0.78 -7.85
CA SER A 12 -9.98 1.68 -8.48
C SER A 12 -8.60 1.05 -8.76
N GLY A 13 -8.43 -0.26 -8.57
CA GLY A 13 -7.18 -0.96 -8.84
C GLY A 13 -6.12 -0.93 -7.74
N LYS A 14 -6.48 -0.62 -6.48
CA LYS A 14 -5.52 -0.64 -5.34
C LYS A 14 -4.77 -1.96 -5.19
N THR A 15 -5.46 -3.09 -5.38
CA THR A 15 -4.86 -4.43 -5.34
C THR A 15 -3.79 -4.60 -6.40
N ILE A 16 -4.05 -4.16 -7.64
CA ILE A 16 -3.08 -4.20 -8.73
C ILE A 16 -1.88 -3.30 -8.41
N ALA A 17 -2.13 -2.10 -7.87
CA ALA A 17 -1.05 -1.20 -7.47
C ALA A 17 -0.15 -1.80 -6.38
N LEU A 18 -0.71 -2.51 -5.38
CA LEU A 18 0.09 -3.21 -4.37
C LEU A 18 0.91 -4.35 -4.98
N GLN A 19 0.32 -5.17 -5.86
CA GLN A 19 1.02 -6.26 -6.53
C GLN A 19 2.20 -5.75 -7.38
N THR A 20 1.99 -4.69 -8.16
CA THR A 20 3.06 -4.06 -8.95
C THR A 20 4.17 -3.47 -8.07
N LEU A 21 3.84 -2.99 -6.87
CA LEU A 21 4.84 -2.50 -5.93
C LEU A 21 5.62 -3.66 -5.30
N GLU A 22 4.98 -4.79 -4.98
CA GLU A 22 5.65 -6.01 -4.52
C GLU A 22 6.65 -6.53 -5.56
N ASP A 23 6.29 -6.51 -6.85
CA ASP A 23 7.19 -6.85 -7.97
C ASP A 23 8.41 -5.91 -8.08
N GLN A 24 8.33 -4.71 -7.47
CA GLN A 24 9.41 -3.74 -7.37
C GLN A 24 10.15 -3.79 -6.02
N ASP A 25 10.10 -4.94 -5.35
CA ASP A 25 10.73 -5.18 -4.04
C ASP A 25 10.17 -4.32 -2.90
N CYS A 26 8.95 -3.77 -3.03
CA CYS A 26 8.30 -3.08 -1.90
C CYS A 26 7.69 -4.08 -0.92
N TYR A 27 7.81 -3.78 0.38
CA TYR A 27 7.03 -4.46 1.41
C TYR A 27 5.65 -3.82 1.52
N CYS A 28 4.62 -4.52 1.03
CA CYS A 28 3.25 -4.05 1.02
C CYS A 28 2.44 -4.66 2.17
N VAL A 29 1.62 -3.84 2.83
CA VAL A 29 0.67 -4.29 3.86
C VAL A 29 -0.67 -3.65 3.56
N ASP A 30 -1.67 -4.47 3.27
CA ASP A 30 -3.04 -4.01 3.06
C ASP A 30 -3.80 -3.89 4.38
N ASN A 31 -4.78 -2.98 4.45
CA ASN A 31 -5.63 -2.76 5.62
C ASN A 31 -4.89 -2.48 6.94
N LEU A 32 -3.65 -1.96 6.90
CA LEU A 32 -2.91 -1.60 8.10
C LEU A 32 -3.61 -0.43 8.84
N PRO A 33 -3.98 -0.59 10.12
CA PRO A 33 -4.53 0.52 10.89
C PRO A 33 -3.54 1.67 11.02
N PHE A 34 -3.98 2.90 10.70
CA PHE A 34 -3.12 4.09 10.71
C PHE A 34 -2.42 4.33 12.06
N LYS A 35 -3.03 3.91 13.18
CA LYS A 35 -2.48 4.03 14.53
C LYS A 35 -1.16 3.26 14.74
N LEU A 36 -0.83 2.32 13.86
CA LEU A 36 0.39 1.52 13.95
C LEU A 36 1.56 2.16 13.19
N ILE A 37 1.30 3.15 12.34
CA ILE A 37 2.32 3.90 11.61
C ILE A 37 2.85 5.00 12.54
N ARG A 38 4.15 4.98 12.84
CA ARG A 38 4.84 6.04 13.60
C ARG A 38 5.41 7.08 12.63
N PRO A 39 5.44 8.38 13.02
CA PRO A 39 6.05 9.43 12.22
C PRO A 39 7.56 9.26 12.05
#